data_AF-A0A6J4N3F3-F1
#
_entry.id   AF-A0A6J4N3F3-F1
#
_cell.length_a   1.000
_cell.length_b   1.000
_cell.length_c   1.000
_cell.angle_alpha   90.00
_cell.angle_beta   90.00
_cell.angle_gamma   90.00
#
_symmetry.space_group_name_H-M   'P 1'
#
loop_
_entity.id
_entity.type
_entity.pdbx_description
1 polymer ?
#
loop_
_entity_poly.entity_id
_entity_poly.type
_entity_poly.pdbx_seq_one_letter_code
_entity_poly.pdbx_strand_id
1 'polypeptide(L)'
;MNLVSIRGRGAAANPPNRFETLSFLPDAEARDPDDPGPCTRFFRDSSRSIIARNNSPDVGFTFSINPYRGCEHGCVYCYARPTHEYLGFSVGLDFETRILVKEDAPELLRNELASHRWVPDTVAISGVTDCYQPVERRLELTRRCLEVLAEFHNPVAIITKNHLVTRDIDLLGGLAAHHAALVFLSVTTLDSRLQQVMEPRTSGPARRLDAI
;
A
#
# COMPACT_ATOMS: atom_id res chain seq x y z
N MET A 1 24.80 16.15 -7.72
CA MET A 1 23.56 16.86 -7.35
C MET A 1 23.26 16.54 -5.90
N ASN A 2 23.28 17.52 -5.00
CA ASN A 2 22.85 17.32 -3.61
C ASN A 2 21.32 17.23 -3.60
N LEU A 3 20.79 16.01 -3.53
CA LEU A 3 19.36 15.78 -3.36
C LEU A 3 18.95 16.23 -1.95
N VAL A 4 18.07 17.22 -1.87
CA VAL A 4 17.55 17.74 -0.61
C VAL A 4 16.48 16.77 -0.10
N SER A 5 16.65 16.27 1.13
CA SER A 5 15.64 15.45 1.80
C SER A 5 14.34 16.26 1.98
N ILE A 6 13.21 15.67 1.62
CA ILE A 6 11.89 16.27 1.81
C ILE A 6 11.26 15.62 3.04
N ARG A 7 10.82 16.44 4.00
CA ARG A 7 10.25 15.96 5.26
C ARG A 7 9.06 15.03 5.00
N GLY A 8 9.07 13.85 5.61
CA GLY A 8 7.98 12.87 5.47
C GLY A 8 7.99 12.08 4.16
N ARG A 9 9.04 12.21 3.35
CA ARG A 9 9.21 11.55 2.06
C ARG A 9 10.47 10.70 2.06
N GLY A 10 10.41 9.51 1.47
CA GLY A 10 11.62 8.66 1.37
C GLY A 10 12.35 8.85 0.05
N ALA A 11 11.64 9.18 -1.03
CA ALA A 11 12.26 9.61 -2.27
C ALA A 11 12.65 11.09 -2.18
N ALA A 12 13.91 11.41 -2.47
CA ALA A 12 14.39 12.80 -2.60
C ALA A 12 14.36 13.33 -4.04
N ALA A 13 14.00 12.47 -5.01
CA ALA A 13 13.97 12.78 -6.44
C ALA A 13 12.68 12.25 -7.10
N ASN A 14 12.34 12.82 -8.25
CA ASN A 14 11.25 12.34 -9.10
C ASN A 14 11.78 12.08 -10.52
N PRO A 15 12.47 10.94 -10.76
CA PRO A 15 13.03 10.64 -12.06
C PRO A 15 11.92 10.51 -13.13
N PRO A 16 12.22 10.77 -14.41
CA PRO A 16 11.25 10.57 -15.48
C PRO A 16 10.80 9.11 -15.55
N ASN A 17 9.56 8.89 -15.96
CA ASN A 17 9.03 7.56 -16.24
C ASN A 17 9.67 7.01 -17.52
N ARG A 18 10.18 5.78 -17.48
CA ARG A 18 10.85 5.14 -18.63
C ARG A 18 9.97 4.90 -19.86
N PHE A 19 8.64 4.89 -19.70
CA PHE A 19 7.67 4.63 -20.76
C PHE A 19 7.08 5.91 -21.37
N GLU A 20 7.32 7.06 -20.74
CA GLU A 20 6.81 8.35 -21.20
C GLU A 20 7.83 9.05 -22.11
N THR A 21 7.37 9.55 -23.25
CA THR A 21 8.22 10.28 -24.21
C THR A 21 8.56 11.68 -23.72
N LEU A 22 7.65 12.29 -22.95
CA LEU A 22 7.80 13.65 -22.44
C LEU A 22 8.09 13.62 -20.95
N SER A 23 9.11 14.38 -20.53
CA SER A 23 9.42 14.57 -19.12
C SER A 23 9.50 16.04 -18.77
N PHE A 24 9.04 16.36 -17.56
CA PHE A 24 9.15 17.69 -16.99
C PHE A 24 10.37 17.74 -16.07
N LEU A 25 11.31 18.63 -16.39
CA LEU A 25 12.47 18.90 -15.55
C LEU A 25 12.28 20.28 -14.92
N PRO A 26 12.01 20.37 -13.61
CA PRO A 26 11.89 21.66 -12.94
C PRO A 26 13.23 22.39 -13.00
N ASP A 27 13.17 23.69 -13.29
CA ASP A 27 14.34 24.56 -13.23
C ASP A 27 14.79 24.72 -11.77
N ALA A 28 16.06 24.42 -11.50
CA ALA A 28 16.63 24.48 -10.16
C ALA A 28 16.68 25.91 -9.61
N GLU A 29 16.79 26.91 -10.48
CA GLU A 29 16.83 28.32 -10.11
C GLU A 29 15.43 28.90 -9.80
N ALA A 30 14.38 28.23 -10.30
CA ALA A 30 12.98 28.60 -10.04
C ALA A 30 12.40 27.96 -8.78
N ARG A 31 13.20 27.25 -7.98
CA ARG A 31 12.72 26.58 -6.78
C ARG A 31 12.47 27.59 -5.67
N ASP A 32 11.20 27.74 -5.31
CA ASP A 32 10.79 28.49 -4.12
C ASP A 32 11.36 27.80 -2.86
N PRO A 33 12.21 28.48 -2.06
CA PRO A 33 12.73 27.95 -0.80
C PRO A 33 11.64 27.64 0.22
N ASP A 34 10.49 28.30 0.13
CA ASP A 34 9.35 28.18 1.05
C ASP A 34 8.31 27.16 0.57
N ASP A 35 8.55 26.44 -0.55
CA ASP A 35 7.66 25.37 -1.01
C ASP A 35 7.56 24.26 0.07
N PRO A 36 6.35 23.99 0.62
CA PRO A 36 6.15 22.97 1.64
C PRO A 36 6.42 21.53 1.14
N GLY A 37 6.68 21.37 -0.16
CA GLY A 37 6.89 20.10 -0.82
C GLY A 37 5.56 19.48 -1.30
N PRO A 38 5.63 18.39 -2.08
CA PRO A 38 4.46 17.86 -2.74
C PRO A 38 3.44 17.33 -1.73
N CYS A 39 2.22 17.84 -1.80
CA CYS A 39 1.06 17.28 -1.10
C CYS A 39 0.65 15.93 -1.73
N THR A 40 0.23 14.97 -0.90
CA THR A 40 -0.33 13.71 -1.42
C THR A 40 -1.69 13.98 -2.07
N ARG A 41 -1.87 13.52 -3.30
CA ARG A 41 -3.09 13.57 -4.10
C ARG A 41 -3.65 12.15 -4.26
N PHE A 42 -4.97 12.06 -4.15
CA PHE A 42 -5.71 10.81 -4.33
C PHE A 42 -6.47 10.88 -5.65
N PHE A 43 -6.39 9.80 -6.42
CA PHE A 43 -7.06 9.64 -7.71
C PHE A 43 -7.96 8.42 -7.64
N ARG A 44 -9.13 8.46 -8.28
CA ARG A 44 -9.98 7.27 -8.38
C ARG A 44 -9.33 6.26 -9.32
N ASP A 45 -9.21 5.02 -8.85
CA ASP A 45 -8.88 3.86 -9.70
C ASP A 45 -10.17 3.33 -10.34
N SER A 46 -10.24 3.32 -11.67
CA SER A 46 -11.40 2.88 -12.45
C SER A 46 -11.41 1.37 -12.78
N SER A 47 -10.47 0.61 -12.20
CA SER A 47 -10.39 -0.84 -12.37
C SER A 47 -11.71 -1.53 -12.02
N ARG A 48 -12.16 -2.43 -12.89
CA ARG A 48 -13.41 -3.20 -12.76
C ARG A 48 -13.24 -4.57 -12.10
N SER A 49 -12.04 -4.87 -11.63
CA SER A 49 -11.71 -6.09 -10.88
C SER A 49 -10.78 -5.76 -9.72
N ILE A 50 -10.79 -6.60 -8.67
CA ILE A 50 -9.95 -6.41 -7.48
C ILE A 50 -8.94 -7.55 -7.26
N ILE A 51 -9.32 -8.79 -7.55
CA ILE A 51 -8.44 -9.96 -7.36
C ILE A 51 -7.45 -10.04 -8.52
N ALA A 52 -6.16 -9.98 -8.19
CA ALA A 52 -5.06 -10.29 -9.09
C ALA A 52 -4.54 -11.70 -8.79
N ARG A 53 -4.19 -12.44 -9.84
CA ARG A 53 -3.60 -13.77 -9.74
C ARG A 53 -2.13 -13.73 -10.12
N ASN A 54 -1.30 -14.48 -9.40
CA ASN A 54 0.07 -14.75 -9.78
C ASN A 54 0.32 -16.27 -9.84
N ASN A 55 1.37 -16.67 -10.56
CA ASN A 55 1.79 -18.06 -10.75
C ASN A 55 3.30 -18.22 -10.48
N SER A 56 3.86 -17.35 -9.64
CA SER A 56 5.29 -17.39 -9.32
C SER A 56 5.57 -18.54 -8.37
N PRO A 57 6.58 -19.39 -8.64
CA PRO A 57 6.99 -20.45 -7.71
C PRO A 57 7.59 -19.89 -6.40
N ASP A 58 8.01 -18.62 -6.40
CA ASP A 58 8.66 -17.95 -5.27
C ASP A 58 7.67 -17.25 -4.32
N VAL A 59 6.39 -17.15 -4.71
CA VAL A 59 5.35 -16.46 -3.95
C VAL A 59 4.32 -17.47 -3.46
N GLY A 60 4.22 -17.63 -2.13
CA GLY A 60 3.39 -18.66 -1.49
C GLY A 60 1.87 -18.46 -1.54
N PHE A 61 1.37 -17.45 -2.27
CA PHE A 61 -0.07 -17.19 -2.42
C PHE A 61 -0.43 -17.04 -3.89
N THR A 62 -1.64 -17.47 -4.27
CA THR A 62 -2.14 -17.37 -5.65
C THR A 62 -2.83 -16.03 -5.91
N PHE A 63 -3.64 -15.58 -4.95
CA PHE A 63 -4.54 -14.44 -5.11
C PHE A 63 -4.11 -13.28 -4.23
N SER A 64 -4.25 -12.06 -4.76
CA SER A 64 -4.00 -10.85 -3.98
C SER A 64 -4.98 -9.74 -4.32
N ILE A 65 -5.18 -8.84 -3.37
CA ILE A 65 -5.93 -7.60 -3.56
C ILE A 65 -5.12 -6.41 -3.06
N ASN A 66 -5.30 -5.27 -3.72
CA ASN A 66 -4.70 -4.01 -3.32
C ASN A 66 -5.77 -2.92 -3.44
N PRO A 67 -6.31 -2.40 -2.33
CA PRO A 67 -7.28 -1.28 -2.35
C PRO A 67 -6.66 0.03 -2.88
N TYR A 68 -5.34 0.12 -2.84
CA TYR A 68 -4.57 1.28 -3.26
C TYR A 68 -3.49 0.90 -4.28
N ARG A 69 -3.10 1.84 -5.15
CA ARG A 69 -1.87 1.77 -5.93
C ARG A 69 -0.99 2.96 -5.58
N GLY A 70 0.28 2.68 -5.30
CA GLY A 70 1.17 3.64 -4.63
C GLY A 70 1.07 3.48 -3.13
N CYS A 71 2.03 4.03 -2.39
CA CYS A 71 2.06 3.88 -0.94
C CYS A 71 2.61 5.12 -0.25
N GLU A 72 1.79 5.68 0.62
CA GLU A 72 2.16 6.83 1.42
C GLU A 72 3.28 6.53 2.44
N HIS A 73 3.59 5.27 2.74
CA HIS A 73 4.72 4.98 3.64
C HIS A 73 6.05 5.56 3.15
N GLY A 74 6.21 5.69 1.83
CA GLY A 74 7.38 6.29 1.22
C GLY A 74 8.66 5.51 1.51
N CYS A 75 8.61 4.19 1.67
CA CYS A 75 9.82 3.42 1.92
C CYS A 75 10.78 3.57 0.72
N VAL A 76 11.99 4.10 0.93
CA VAL A 76 12.92 4.41 -0.17
C VAL A 76 13.36 3.15 -0.93
N TYR A 77 13.44 2.02 -0.22
CA TYR A 77 13.87 0.71 -0.70
C TYR A 77 12.71 -0.16 -1.27
N CYS A 78 11.51 0.41 -1.45
CA CYS A 78 10.33 -0.35 -1.82
C CYS A 78 10.41 -0.93 -3.24
N TYR A 79 10.33 -2.26 -3.36
CA TYR A 79 10.33 -2.94 -4.66
C TYR A 79 9.11 -2.64 -5.52
N ALA A 80 8.01 -2.13 -4.93
CA ALA A 80 6.78 -1.87 -5.65
C ALA A 80 6.81 -0.55 -6.43
N ARG A 81 7.81 0.32 -6.19
CA ARG A 81 7.95 1.62 -6.88
C ARG A 81 7.90 1.54 -8.41
N PRO A 82 8.55 0.57 -9.09
CA PRO A 82 8.44 0.40 -10.54
C PRO A 82 7.02 0.17 -11.05
N THR A 83 6.09 -0.32 -10.22
CA THR A 83 4.71 -0.55 -10.66
C THR A 83 3.98 0.74 -11.03
N HIS A 84 4.43 1.89 -10.49
CA HIS A 84 3.87 3.21 -10.79
C HIS A 84 4.18 3.70 -12.21
N GLU A 85 5.24 3.20 -12.85
CA GLU A 85 5.56 3.59 -14.21
C GLU A 85 4.53 3.09 -15.22
N TYR A 86 3.90 1.94 -14.96
CA TYR A 86 2.77 1.45 -15.77
C TYR A 86 1.52 2.32 -15.67
N LEU A 87 1.51 3.30 -14.75
CA LEU A 87 0.44 4.29 -14.58
C LEU A 87 0.82 5.67 -15.14
N GLY A 88 1.97 5.79 -15.82
CA GLY A 88 2.47 7.07 -16.32
C GLY A 88 3.13 7.93 -15.24
N PHE A 89 3.39 7.39 -14.04
CA PHE A 89 3.99 8.12 -12.92
C PHE A 89 5.45 7.77 -12.66
N SER A 90 6.17 8.65 -11.99
CA SER A 90 7.54 8.37 -11.54
C SER A 90 7.58 7.33 -10.42
N VAL A 91 8.67 6.54 -10.38
CA VAL A 91 9.00 5.63 -9.26
C VAL A 91 9.43 6.36 -7.99
N GLY A 92 9.76 7.64 -8.11
CA GLY A 92 10.26 8.47 -7.01
C GLY A 92 9.16 9.04 -6.15
N LEU A 93 9.04 10.38 -6.12
CA LEU A 93 8.05 11.09 -5.32
C LEU A 93 6.61 10.76 -5.73
N ASP A 94 6.32 10.54 -7.01
CA ASP A 94 4.95 10.25 -7.45
C ASP A 94 4.41 8.94 -6.82
N PHE A 95 5.24 7.92 -6.58
CA PHE A 95 4.81 6.69 -5.91
C PHE A 95 4.18 6.90 -4.52
N GLU A 96 4.68 7.89 -3.78
CA GLU A 96 4.25 8.18 -2.40
C GLU A 96 3.39 9.45 -2.28
N THR A 97 3.18 10.17 -3.38
CA THR A 97 2.37 11.40 -3.45
C THR A 97 1.16 11.27 -4.39
N ARG A 98 1.13 10.33 -5.33
CA ARG A 98 -0.01 10.07 -6.22
C ARG A 98 -0.56 8.69 -5.96
N ILE A 99 -1.61 8.63 -5.16
CA ILE A 99 -2.20 7.37 -4.72
C ILE A 99 -3.49 7.14 -5.49
N LEU A 100 -3.59 6.01 -6.19
CA LEU A 100 -4.84 5.60 -6.80
C LEU A 100 -5.63 4.80 -5.78
N VAL A 101 -6.90 5.14 -5.65
CA VAL A 101 -7.82 4.61 -4.65
C VAL A 101 -8.91 3.84 -5.37
N LYS A 102 -8.99 2.53 -5.13
CA LYS A 102 -10.07 1.70 -5.67
C LYS A 102 -11.23 1.72 -4.69
N GLU A 103 -12.03 2.78 -4.76
CA GLU A 103 -13.16 3.04 -3.86
C GLU A 103 -14.19 1.89 -3.86
N ASP A 104 -14.37 1.26 -5.02
CA ASP A 104 -15.29 0.14 -5.25
C ASP A 104 -14.69 -1.23 -4.86
N ALA A 105 -13.52 -1.27 -4.19
CA ALA A 105 -12.82 -2.52 -3.88
C ALA A 105 -13.65 -3.53 -3.05
N PRO A 106 -14.39 -3.13 -2.00
CA PRO A 106 -15.22 -4.06 -1.23
C PRO A 106 -16.35 -4.69 -2.07
N GLU A 107 -17.03 -3.89 -2.90
CA GLU A 107 -18.11 -4.32 -3.77
C GLU A 107 -17.60 -5.29 -4.85
N LEU A 108 -16.47 -4.95 -5.48
CA LEU A 108 -15.81 -5.82 -6.45
C LEU A 108 -15.39 -7.15 -5.81
N LEU A 109 -14.90 -7.12 -4.57
CA LEU A 109 -14.46 -8.32 -3.84
C LEU A 109 -15.65 -9.23 -3.55
N ARG A 110 -16.73 -8.66 -3.02
CA ARG A 110 -17.97 -9.39 -2.72
C ARG A 110 -18.52 -10.08 -3.96
N ASN A 111 -18.57 -9.37 -5.09
CA ASN A 111 -19.05 -9.92 -6.36
C ASN A 111 -18.19 -11.10 -6.84
N GLU A 112 -16.87 -11.01 -6.67
CA GLU A 112 -15.96 -12.09 -7.03
C GLU A 112 -16.16 -13.32 -6.14
N LEU A 113 -16.22 -13.14 -4.81
CA LEU A 113 -16.42 -14.25 -3.85
C LEU A 113 -17.80 -14.89 -3.95
N ALA A 114 -18.83 -14.15 -4.36
CA ALA A 114 -20.18 -14.66 -4.59
C ALA A 114 -20.32 -15.45 -5.91
N SER A 115 -19.33 -15.38 -6.79
CA SER A 115 -19.35 -16.10 -8.05
C SER A 115 -19.27 -17.61 -7.83
N HIS A 116 -20.11 -18.37 -8.54
CA HIS A 116 -20.03 -19.85 -8.62
C HIS A 116 -18.67 -20.39 -9.10
N ARG A 117 -17.81 -19.53 -9.66
CA ARG A 117 -16.46 -19.90 -10.12
C ARG A 117 -15.40 -19.71 -9.04
N TRP A 118 -15.71 -18.98 -7.97
CA TRP A 118 -14.76 -18.77 -6.89
C TRP A 118 -14.58 -20.08 -6.13
N VAL A 119 -13.33 -20.52 -6.05
CA VAL A 119 -12.92 -21.62 -5.18
C VAL A 119 -12.12 -20.98 -4.05
N PRO A 120 -12.57 -21.09 -2.79
CA PRO A 120 -11.89 -20.44 -1.67
C PRO A 120 -10.40 -20.79 -1.61
N ASP A 121 -9.59 -19.73 -1.55
CA ASP A 121 -8.15 -19.77 -1.36
C ASP A 121 -7.73 -18.49 -0.62
N THR A 122 -6.53 -18.47 -0.08
CA THR A 122 -6.00 -17.34 0.70
C THR A 122 -5.82 -16.13 -0.20
N VAL A 123 -6.44 -15.02 0.19
CA VAL A 123 -6.29 -13.73 -0.47
C VAL A 123 -5.25 -12.90 0.30
N ALA A 124 -4.12 -12.62 -0.35
CA ALA A 124 -3.10 -11.74 0.20
C ALA A 124 -3.46 -10.25 -0.01
N ILE A 125 -3.37 -9.44 1.04
CA ILE A 125 -3.55 -7.99 0.98
C ILE A 125 -2.19 -7.31 1.16
N SER A 126 -1.94 -6.25 0.38
CA SER A 126 -0.68 -5.45 0.39
C SER A 126 0.49 -6.09 -0.35
N GLY A 127 0.24 -6.57 -1.57
CA GLY A 127 1.29 -7.14 -2.43
C GLY A 127 2.16 -6.10 -3.14
N VAL A 128 1.65 -4.89 -3.41
CA VAL A 128 2.41 -3.80 -4.09
C VAL A 128 2.11 -2.41 -3.51
N THR A 129 1.50 -2.38 -2.33
CA THR A 129 1.16 -1.19 -1.55
C THR A 129 1.12 -1.60 -0.07
N ASP A 130 0.81 -0.67 0.83
CA ASP A 130 0.37 -1.00 2.18
C ASP A 130 -1.11 -0.62 2.34
N CYS A 131 -1.95 -1.60 2.65
CA CYS A 131 -3.39 -1.41 2.85
C CYS A 131 -3.70 -0.53 4.08
N TYR A 132 -2.80 -0.46 5.06
CA TYR A 132 -2.93 0.40 6.24
C TYR A 132 -2.10 1.69 6.15
N GLN A 133 -1.81 2.17 4.95
CA GLN A 133 -1.17 3.47 4.75
C GLN A 133 -2.05 4.63 5.30
N PRO A 134 -1.50 5.82 5.62
CA PRO A 134 -2.22 6.92 6.27
C PRO A 134 -3.66 7.22 5.80
N VAL A 135 -3.96 7.19 4.50
CA VAL A 135 -5.31 7.41 3.97
C VAL A 135 -6.36 6.39 4.45
N GLU A 136 -5.96 5.16 4.81
CA GLU A 136 -6.85 4.10 5.29
C GLU A 136 -7.59 4.47 6.58
N ARG A 137 -7.03 5.38 7.40
CA ARG A 137 -7.73 5.91 8.59
C ARG A 137 -9.02 6.67 8.25
N ARG A 138 -9.15 7.14 7.01
CA ARG A 138 -10.29 7.95 6.55
C ARG A 138 -11.21 7.17 5.63
N LEU A 139 -10.64 6.32 4.77
CA LEU A 139 -11.38 5.64 3.72
C LEU A 139 -11.88 4.25 4.14
N GLU A 140 -11.20 3.60 5.09
CA GLU A 140 -11.59 2.31 5.66
C GLU A 140 -11.83 1.22 4.60
N LEU A 141 -11.17 1.30 3.44
CA LEU A 141 -11.39 0.36 2.34
C LEU A 141 -10.87 -1.03 2.72
N THR A 142 -9.74 -1.10 3.42
CA THR A 142 -9.20 -2.35 3.91
C THR A 142 -10.14 -2.99 4.93
N ARG A 143 -10.66 -2.19 5.87
CA ARG A 143 -11.67 -2.68 6.84
C ARG A 143 -12.90 -3.23 6.13
N ARG A 144 -13.47 -2.50 5.18
CA ARG A 144 -14.63 -2.94 4.39
C ARG A 144 -14.34 -4.18 3.55
N CYS A 145 -13.13 -4.34 3.02
CA CYS A 145 -12.70 -5.59 2.38
C CYS A 145 -12.61 -6.74 3.39
N LEU A 146 -12.14 -6.50 4.62
CA LEU A 146 -12.11 -7.51 5.68
C LEU A 146 -13.50 -7.92 6.15
N GLU A 147 -14.46 -7.00 6.21
CA GLU A 147 -15.88 -7.32 6.47
C GLU A 147 -16.42 -8.30 5.44
N VAL A 148 -16.13 -8.07 4.15
CA VAL A 148 -16.50 -9.00 3.07
C VAL A 148 -15.80 -10.34 3.23
N LEU A 149 -14.50 -10.38 3.51
CA LEU A 149 -13.77 -11.63 3.70
C LEU A 149 -14.30 -12.43 4.91
N ALA A 150 -14.63 -11.74 6.00
CA ALA A 150 -15.21 -12.32 7.20
C ALA A 150 -16.60 -12.92 6.94
N GLU A 151 -17.46 -12.23 6.20
CA GLU A 151 -18.79 -12.75 5.83
C GLU A 151 -18.71 -14.08 5.06
N PHE A 152 -17.76 -14.17 4.14
CA PHE A 152 -17.55 -15.38 3.33
C PHE A 152 -16.66 -16.41 4.02
N HIS A 153 -16.14 -16.11 5.22
CA HIS A 153 -15.08 -16.86 5.90
C HIS A 153 -13.89 -17.18 4.99
N ASN A 154 -13.59 -16.30 4.04
CA ASN A 154 -12.51 -16.53 3.08
C ASN A 154 -11.15 -16.21 3.74
N PRO A 155 -10.16 -17.11 3.68
CA PRO A 155 -8.86 -16.87 4.30
C PRO A 155 -8.16 -15.61 3.77
N VAL A 156 -7.54 -14.87 4.68
CA VAL A 156 -6.82 -13.63 4.38
C VAL A 156 -5.42 -13.65 4.99
N ALA A 157 -4.45 -13.18 4.21
CA ALA A 157 -3.11 -12.86 4.70
C ALA A 157 -2.82 -11.38 4.47
N ILE A 158 -2.43 -10.63 5.51
CA ILE A 158 -2.14 -9.20 5.40
C ILE A 158 -0.66 -8.96 5.66
N ILE A 159 -0.03 -8.12 4.84
CA ILE A 159 1.31 -7.59 5.12
C ILE A 159 1.20 -6.09 5.39
N THR A 160 1.76 -5.60 6.49
CA THR A 160 1.78 -4.16 6.77
C THR A 160 2.95 -3.73 7.63
N LYS A 161 3.26 -2.43 7.62
CA LYS A 161 4.22 -1.76 8.51
C LYS A 161 3.54 -0.84 9.52
N ASN A 162 2.22 -0.87 9.63
CA ASN A 162 1.47 0.09 10.42
C ASN A 162 0.67 -0.56 11.55
N HIS A 163 0.75 0.03 12.75
CA HIS A 163 -0.02 -0.36 13.94
C HIS A 163 -1.54 -0.28 13.72
N LEU A 164 -1.98 0.48 12.72
CA LEU A 164 -3.40 0.65 12.36
C LEU A 164 -4.15 -0.68 12.12
N VAL A 165 -3.45 -1.77 11.79
CA VAL A 165 -4.05 -3.11 11.68
C VAL A 165 -4.79 -3.55 12.96
N THR A 166 -4.37 -3.05 14.12
CA THR A 166 -5.03 -3.35 15.41
C THR A 166 -6.45 -2.79 15.51
N ARG A 167 -6.82 -1.79 14.69
CA ARG A 167 -8.20 -1.28 14.59
C ARG A 167 -9.17 -2.38 14.18
N ASP A 168 -8.73 -3.30 13.33
CA ASP A 168 -9.58 -4.31 12.69
C ASP A 168 -9.45 -5.68 13.37
N ILE A 169 -9.00 -5.70 14.64
CA ILE A 169 -8.82 -6.91 15.45
C ILE A 169 -10.14 -7.66 15.69
N ASP A 170 -11.27 -6.96 15.67
CA ASP A 170 -12.60 -7.55 15.77
C ASP A 170 -12.91 -8.47 14.59
N LEU A 171 -12.62 -8.01 13.36
CA LEU A 171 -12.80 -8.79 12.13
C LEU A 171 -11.75 -9.90 12.00
N LEU A 172 -10.49 -9.57 12.29
CA LEU A 172 -9.38 -10.52 12.24
C LEU A 172 -9.53 -11.62 13.28
N GLY A 173 -10.01 -11.30 14.49
CA GLY A 173 -10.30 -12.26 15.55
C GLY A 173 -11.42 -13.23 15.15
N GLY A 174 -12.47 -12.73 14.50
CA GLY A 174 -13.52 -13.57 13.93
C GLY A 174 -12.99 -14.57 12.90
N LEU A 175 -12.22 -14.09 11.92
CA LEU A 175 -11.56 -14.95 10.92
C LEU A 175 -10.54 -15.92 11.56
N ALA A 176 -9.80 -15.49 12.57
CA ALA A 176 -8.82 -16.32 13.27
C ALA A 176 -9.49 -17.50 14.00
N ALA A 177 -10.72 -17.34 14.52
CA ALA A 177 -11.49 -18.45 15.09
C ALA A 177 -11.79 -19.57 14.07
N HIS A 178 -11.71 -19.27 12.77
CA HIS A 178 -11.83 -20.22 11.67
C HIS A 178 -10.48 -20.60 11.03
N HIS A 179 -9.35 -20.25 11.67
CA HIS A 179 -8.01 -20.40 11.08
C HIS A 179 -7.83 -19.69 9.72
N ALA A 180 -8.58 -18.60 9.50
CA ALA A 180 -8.69 -17.91 8.22
C ALA A 180 -8.04 -16.50 8.23
N ALA A 181 -7.19 -16.19 9.22
CA ALA A 181 -6.48 -14.91 9.28
C ALA A 181 -4.99 -15.11 9.58
N LEU A 182 -4.16 -14.39 8.83
CA LEU A 182 -2.73 -14.27 9.06
C LEU A 182 -2.29 -12.81 8.86
N VAL A 183 -1.54 -12.27 9.81
CA VAL A 183 -1.02 -10.90 9.72
C VAL A 183 0.49 -10.91 9.87
N PHE A 184 1.18 -10.36 8.87
CA PHE A 184 2.61 -10.13 8.87
C PHE A 184 2.88 -8.66 9.10
N LEU A 185 3.55 -8.36 10.21
CA LEU A 185 4.00 -7.02 10.52
C LEU A 185 5.50 -6.88 10.24
N SER A 186 5.87 -6.02 9.28
CA SER A 186 7.30 -5.87 8.96
C SER A 186 8.01 -4.94 9.94
N VAL A 187 9.04 -5.46 10.61
CA VAL A 187 9.96 -4.69 11.44
C VAL A 187 11.34 -4.69 10.76
N THR A 188 11.66 -3.61 10.04
CA THR A 188 12.91 -3.50 9.28
C THR A 188 14.11 -3.23 10.19
N THR A 189 13.92 -2.38 11.20
CA THR A 189 14.92 -2.01 12.20
C THR A 189 14.22 -1.59 13.50
N LEU A 190 14.92 -1.73 14.63
CA LEU A 190 14.49 -1.21 15.93
C LEU A 190 15.01 0.21 16.19
N ASP A 191 15.94 0.72 15.37
CA ASP A 191 16.40 2.10 15.44
C ASP A 191 15.36 3.05 14.83
N SER A 192 14.76 3.89 15.68
CA SER A 192 13.74 4.86 15.27
C SER A 192 14.28 5.94 14.33
N ARG A 193 15.56 6.32 14.44
CA ARG A 193 16.15 7.32 13.54
C ARG A 193 16.32 6.73 12.14
N LEU A 194 16.84 5.51 12.05
CA LEU A 194 17.00 4.82 10.77
C LEU A 194 15.63 4.53 10.12
N GLN A 195 14.65 4.10 10.91
CA GLN A 195 13.28 3.90 10.46
C GLN A 195 12.67 5.18 9.86
N GLN A 196 12.86 6.34 10.50
CA GLN A 196 12.37 7.62 9.99
C GLN A 196 13.00 8.02 8.65
N VAL A 197 14.28 7.68 8.44
CA VAL A 197 14.96 7.96 7.17
C VAL A 197 14.47 7.01 6.06
N MET A 198 14.37 5.72 6.37
CA MET A 198 14.08 4.70 5.37
C MET A 198 12.59 4.59 5.02
N GLU A 199 11.70 4.85 5.97
CA GLU A 199 10.26 4.57 5.89
C GLU A 199 9.43 5.60 6.71
N PRO A 200 9.52 6.89 6.36
CA PRO A 200 9.16 8.04 7.20
C PRO A 200 7.71 8.11 7.69
N ARG A 201 6.78 7.47 6.97
CA ARG A 201 5.33 7.53 7.29
C ARG A 201 4.73 6.21 7.74
N THR A 202 5.58 5.23 8.07
CA THR A 202 5.18 3.99 8.75
C THR A 202 5.08 4.18 10.26
N SER A 203 4.50 3.22 10.99
CA SER A 203 4.58 3.23 12.45
C SER A 203 6.03 3.07 12.92
N GLY A 204 6.40 3.73 14.02
CA GLY A 204 7.71 3.53 14.63
C GLY A 204 7.90 2.10 15.18
N PRO A 205 9.14 1.62 15.36
CA PRO A 205 9.39 0.21 15.69
C PRO A 205 8.68 -0.26 16.96
N ALA A 206 8.66 0.55 18.02
CA ALA A 206 7.95 0.22 19.27
C ALA A 206 6.45 -0.01 19.05
N ARG A 207 5.78 0.80 18.22
CA ARG A 207 4.38 0.60 17.86
C ARG A 207 4.16 -0.62 16.97
N ARG A 208 5.16 -1.05 16.20
CA ARG A 208 5.03 -2.30 15.47
C ARG A 208 5.09 -3.49 16.43
N LEU A 209 6.03 -3.47 17.37
CA LEU A 209 6.11 -4.51 18.40
C LEU A 209 4.84 -4.57 19.27
N ASP A 210 4.25 -3.42 19.62
CA ASP A 210 2.97 -3.34 20.35
C ASP A 210 1.79 -3.98 19.59
N ALA A 211 1.83 -4.03 18.25
CA ALA A 211 0.78 -4.64 17.44
C ALA A 211 0.91 -6.17 17.29
N ILE A 212 2.01 -6.77 17.75
CA ILE A 212 2.30 -8.22 17.68
C ILE A 212 1.89 -8.86 19.01
#